data_AF-A0A3N5XQH6-F1
#
_entry.id   AF-A0A3N5XQH6-F1
#
_cell.length_a   1.000
_cell.length_b   1.000
_cell.length_c   1.000
_cell.angle_alpha   90.00
_cell.angle_beta   90.00
_cell.angle_gamma   90.00
#
_symmetry.space_group_name_H-M   'P 1'
#
loop_
_entity.id
_entity.type
_entity.pdbx_description
1 polymer ?
#
loop_
_entity_poly.entity_id
_entity_poly.type
_entity_poly.pdbx_seq_one_letter_code
_entity_poly.pdbx_strand_id
1 'polypeptide(L)'
;MSKNILPILLAALLAITGTGVSTVWADKDKDDDDDKGASIEFAAQDVFFEFNSSDLDLGIHIFFDAEAWRRVTVRGPDGKIFEVKNDGGLKRIGSTEVFTESAEPALVDDPEEATAEEIMEAIRTFQARFPEGDYEFRGKTINGNTLVGTAELRHSLPVPVSLDLDSFPLVRWTDNSQPGDPEIVGYEVIVEIVAEQDGEEKVFVNTANFPAIQTSFTTSSEFFDLFEHLQNEGELVELKVEVIATEESGNKTITEETIFEQEE
;
A
#
# COMPACT_ATOMS: atom_id res chain seq x y z
N MET A 1 30.02 -6.72 -2.29
CA MET A 1 29.25 -6.32 -3.50
C MET A 1 27.83 -6.37 -3.00
N SER A 2 27.22 -5.24 -2.61
CA SER A 2 25.86 -5.29 -2.04
C SER A 2 24.94 -5.77 -3.16
N LYS A 3 24.33 -6.95 -2.96
CA LYS A 3 23.20 -7.33 -3.78
C LYS A 3 22.07 -6.43 -3.30
N ASN A 4 21.64 -5.53 -4.17
CA ASN A 4 20.36 -4.85 -3.99
C ASN A 4 19.29 -5.93 -4.22
N ILE A 5 18.96 -6.69 -3.17
CA ILE A 5 17.69 -7.40 -3.13
C ILE A 5 16.67 -6.27 -3.10
N LEU A 6 16.01 -6.06 -4.24
CA LEU A 6 14.95 -5.07 -4.35
C LEU A 6 13.81 -5.59 -3.46
N PRO A 7 13.36 -4.88 -2.42
CA PRO A 7 12.17 -5.31 -1.70
C PRO A 7 11.05 -5.42 -2.74
N ILE A 8 10.51 -6.63 -2.90
CA ILE A 8 9.33 -6.84 -3.72
C ILE A 8 8.19 -6.31 -2.87
N LEU A 9 7.91 -5.01 -2.98
CA LEU A 9 6.66 -4.45 -2.47
C LEU A 9 5.52 -5.09 -3.24
N LEU A 10 4.94 -6.11 -2.62
CA LEU A 10 3.80 -6.80 -3.17
C LEU A 10 2.57 -5.97 -2.79
N ALA A 11 2.06 -5.22 -3.77
CA ALA A 11 0.78 -4.54 -3.73
C ALA A 11 -0.35 -5.47 -3.25
N ALA A 12 -0.60 -5.49 -1.94
CA ALA A 12 -1.70 -6.24 -1.37
C ALA A 12 -3.02 -5.54 -1.68
N LEU A 13 -4.01 -6.37 -2.03
CA LEU A 13 -5.38 -6.01 -2.34
C LEU A 13 -5.95 -5.16 -1.19
N LEU A 14 -6.07 -3.84 -1.38
CA LEU A 14 -6.63 -2.94 -0.37
C LEU A 14 -8.03 -3.44 0.03
N ALA A 15 -8.17 -3.89 1.28
CA ALA A 15 -9.46 -4.09 1.90
C ALA A 15 -10.04 -2.73 2.29
N ILE A 16 -10.58 -1.98 1.32
CA ILE A 16 -11.20 -0.68 1.58
C ILE A 16 -12.53 -0.91 2.31
N THR A 17 -12.53 -0.69 3.63
CA THR A 17 -13.75 -0.59 4.42
C THR A 17 -14.40 0.76 4.15
N GLY A 18 -15.23 0.84 3.10
CA GLY A 18 -15.98 2.05 2.78
C GLY A 18 -17.01 2.40 3.86
N THR A 19 -16.71 3.38 4.72
CA THR A 19 -17.71 4.09 5.55
C THR A 19 -17.86 5.55 5.13
N GLY A 20 -18.13 5.79 3.85
CA GLY A 20 -18.57 7.09 3.35
C GLY A 20 -20.10 7.14 3.25
N VAL A 21 -20.80 7.60 4.29
CA VAL A 21 -22.24 7.88 4.18
C VAL A 21 -22.41 9.20 3.40
N SER A 22 -22.68 9.11 2.09
CA SER A 22 -22.98 10.29 1.28
C SER A 22 -24.36 10.84 1.64
N THR A 23 -24.40 12.03 2.26
CA THR A 23 -25.65 12.80 2.38
C THR A 23 -26.06 13.33 1.01
N VAL A 24 -27.05 12.67 0.40
CA VAL A 24 -27.71 13.08 -0.84
C VAL A 24 -28.48 14.39 -0.61
N TRP A 25 -28.00 15.49 -1.19
CA TRP A 25 -28.81 16.67 -1.45
C TRP A 25 -29.30 16.62 -2.89
N ALA A 26 -30.48 16.04 -3.10
CA ALA A 26 -31.21 16.15 -4.35
C ALA A 26 -32.00 17.46 -4.34
N ASP A 27 -31.41 18.55 -4.85
CA ASP A 27 -32.19 19.69 -5.31
C ASP A 27 -32.55 19.47 -6.78
N LYS A 28 -33.82 19.67 -7.08
CA LYS A 28 -34.48 19.20 -8.28
C LYS A 28 -35.05 20.40 -8.99
N ASP A 29 -34.28 20.99 -9.89
CA ASP A 29 -34.79 21.92 -10.89
C ASP A 29 -34.19 21.64 -12.27
N LYS A 30 -35.00 21.97 -13.26
CA LYS A 30 -35.11 21.38 -14.58
C LYS A 30 -34.53 22.27 -15.70
N ASP A 31 -34.26 21.58 -16.81
CA ASP A 31 -34.32 21.98 -18.23
C ASP A 31 -33.06 22.53 -18.95
N ASP A 32 -32.89 21.94 -20.14
CA ASP A 32 -32.18 22.35 -21.38
C ASP A 32 -30.71 21.90 -21.67
N ASP A 33 -30.60 21.11 -22.74
CA ASP A 33 -29.48 20.88 -23.69
C ASP A 33 -28.06 20.56 -23.18
N ASP A 34 -27.69 19.27 -23.24
CA ASP A 34 -26.61 18.72 -24.07
C ASP A 34 -26.35 17.28 -23.65
N ASP A 35 -25.85 16.45 -24.57
CA ASP A 35 -25.38 15.07 -24.43
C ASP A 35 -24.22 14.92 -23.40
N LYS A 36 -24.45 15.32 -22.15
CA LYS A 36 -23.51 15.25 -21.04
C LYS A 36 -23.84 14.00 -20.27
N GLY A 37 -23.06 12.94 -20.52
CA GLY A 37 -23.16 11.69 -19.78
C GLY A 37 -23.19 11.92 -18.26
N ALA A 38 -23.88 11.02 -17.55
CA ALA A 38 -24.12 11.12 -16.11
C ALA A 38 -22.80 11.24 -15.31
N SER A 39 -22.88 11.84 -14.12
CA SER A 39 -21.81 11.76 -13.11
C SER A 39 -21.99 10.48 -12.31
N ILE A 40 -20.92 9.70 -12.18
CA ILE A 40 -20.87 8.42 -11.49
C ILE A 40 -19.68 8.47 -10.53
N GLU A 41 -19.84 7.92 -9.33
CA GLU A 41 -18.73 7.83 -8.36
C GLU A 41 -17.78 6.69 -8.73
N PHE A 42 -16.51 6.81 -8.33
CA PHE A 42 -15.64 5.64 -8.26
C PHE A 42 -16.21 4.64 -7.24
N ALA A 43 -16.02 3.34 -7.49
CA ALA A 43 -16.40 2.30 -6.54
C ALA A 43 -15.47 2.32 -5.32
N ALA A 44 -14.20 2.66 -5.55
CA ALA A 44 -13.21 2.95 -4.53
C ALA A 44 -12.11 3.84 -5.11
N GLN A 45 -11.46 4.64 -4.27
CA GLN A 45 -10.33 5.48 -4.63
C GLN A 45 -9.53 5.81 -3.39
N ASP A 46 -8.20 5.84 -3.52
CA ASP A 46 -7.30 6.11 -2.41
C ASP A 46 -5.99 6.76 -2.87
N VAL A 47 -5.40 7.57 -1.99
CA VAL A 47 -4.04 8.12 -2.12
C VAL A 47 -3.41 8.13 -0.74
N PHE A 48 -2.35 7.35 -0.55
CA PHE A 48 -1.71 7.18 0.76
C PHE A 48 -0.19 7.01 0.63
N PHE A 49 0.53 7.25 1.72
CA PHE A 49 1.94 6.94 1.87
C PHE A 49 2.16 5.55 2.47
N GLU A 50 3.20 4.87 2.04
CA GLU A 50 3.71 3.65 2.65
C GLU A 50 5.16 3.85 3.05
N PHE A 51 5.46 3.71 4.34
CA PHE A 51 6.79 3.91 4.89
C PHE A 51 7.38 2.56 5.34
N ASN A 52 8.48 2.11 4.74
CA ASN A 52 9.22 0.99 5.32
C ASN A 52 10.16 1.50 6.42
N SER A 53 9.82 1.19 7.67
CA SER A 53 10.60 1.65 8.82
C SER A 53 11.92 0.89 9.02
N SER A 54 12.04 -0.31 8.44
CA SER A 54 13.28 -1.09 8.48
C SER A 54 14.26 -0.62 7.42
N ASP A 55 13.79 -0.37 6.19
CA ASP A 55 14.64 0.05 5.05
C ASP A 55 14.76 1.58 4.89
N LEU A 56 13.95 2.33 5.64
CA LEU A 56 13.88 3.79 5.59
C LEU A 56 13.61 4.33 4.18
N ASP A 57 12.67 3.73 3.47
CA ASP A 57 12.13 4.25 2.22
C ASP A 57 10.65 4.63 2.36
N LEU A 58 10.16 5.43 1.42
CA LEU A 58 8.81 5.99 1.47
C LEU A 58 8.24 6.10 0.07
N GLY A 59 7.09 5.47 -0.14
CA GLY A 59 6.31 5.49 -1.36
C GLY A 59 5.02 6.29 -1.22
N ILE A 60 4.45 6.69 -2.36
CA ILE A 60 3.05 7.11 -2.47
C ILE A 60 2.30 6.16 -3.40
N HIS A 61 1.12 5.75 -2.97
CA HIS A 61 0.25 4.82 -3.69
C HIS A 61 -0.99 5.55 -4.17
N ILE A 62 -1.48 5.16 -5.35
CA ILE A 62 -2.73 5.66 -5.92
C ILE A 62 -3.52 4.44 -6.37
N PHE A 63 -4.72 4.31 -5.83
CA PHE A 63 -5.65 3.26 -6.16
C PHE A 63 -6.98 3.85 -6.64
N PHE A 64 -7.61 3.21 -7.63
CA PHE A 64 -9.02 3.43 -7.90
C PHE A 64 -9.64 2.25 -8.66
N ASP A 65 -10.92 2.00 -8.36
CA ASP A 65 -11.80 1.09 -9.08
C ASP A 65 -13.07 1.81 -9.51
N ALA A 66 -13.53 1.51 -10.72
CA ALA A 66 -14.75 2.07 -11.31
C ALA A 66 -15.30 1.18 -12.43
N GLU A 67 -16.48 1.56 -12.91
CA GLU A 67 -16.98 1.06 -14.20
C GLU A 67 -15.95 1.30 -15.33
N ALA A 68 -16.08 0.49 -16.39
CA ALA A 68 -15.21 0.51 -17.56
C ALA A 68 -14.89 1.94 -18.07
N TRP A 69 -13.63 2.36 -17.87
CA TRP A 69 -13.15 3.70 -18.15
C TRP A 69 -12.11 3.78 -19.26
N ARG A 70 -11.94 4.99 -19.81
CA ARG A 70 -11.00 5.31 -20.89
C ARG A 70 -9.85 6.20 -20.46
N ARG A 71 -10.07 7.04 -19.44
CA ARG A 71 -9.05 7.90 -18.85
C ARG A 71 -9.45 8.22 -17.43
N VAL A 72 -8.47 8.30 -16.55
CA VAL A 72 -8.58 8.87 -15.21
C VAL A 72 -7.43 9.84 -14.99
N THR A 73 -7.68 10.89 -14.22
CA THR A 73 -6.70 11.88 -13.81
C THR A 73 -6.87 12.15 -12.32
N VAL A 74 -5.77 12.19 -11.59
CA VAL A 74 -5.73 12.52 -10.17
C VAL A 74 -5.03 13.87 -10.00
N ARG A 75 -5.64 14.77 -9.23
CA ARG A 75 -5.09 16.09 -8.90
C ARG A 75 -5.07 16.27 -7.39
N GLY A 76 -3.90 16.56 -6.84
CA GLY A 76 -3.77 17.02 -5.46
C GLY A 76 -3.85 18.55 -5.37
N PRO A 77 -3.56 19.11 -4.18
CA PRO A 77 -3.61 20.54 -3.91
C PRO A 77 -2.75 21.38 -4.87
N ASP A 78 -1.57 20.88 -5.24
CA ASP A 78 -0.61 21.58 -6.12
C ASP A 78 -0.80 21.26 -7.60
N GLY A 79 -1.78 20.41 -7.95
CA GLY A 79 -2.14 20.11 -9.33
C GLY A 79 -2.07 18.63 -9.67
N LYS A 80 -1.87 18.34 -10.96
CA LYS A 80 -1.97 16.98 -11.51
C LYS A 80 -0.77 16.13 -11.10
N ILE A 81 -1.03 15.01 -10.42
CA ILE A 81 0.00 14.05 -10.00
C ILE A 81 0.00 12.76 -10.82
N PHE A 82 -1.15 12.37 -11.37
CA PHE A 82 -1.28 11.12 -12.12
C PHE A 82 -2.31 11.23 -13.26
N GLU A 83 -2.03 10.57 -14.39
CA GLU A 83 -2.99 10.42 -15.50
C GLU A 83 -2.75 9.11 -16.24
N VAL A 84 -3.79 8.30 -16.36
CA VAL A 84 -3.78 7.06 -17.14
C VAL A 84 -4.83 7.11 -18.24
N LYS A 85 -4.50 6.56 -19.40
CA LYS A 85 -5.34 6.59 -20.60
C LYS A 85 -5.28 5.24 -21.28
N ASN A 86 -6.45 4.73 -21.64
CA ASN A 86 -6.56 3.53 -22.46
C ASN A 86 -6.44 3.89 -23.93
N ASP A 87 -5.59 3.16 -24.64
CA ASP A 87 -5.36 3.28 -26.07
C ASP A 87 -5.81 2.02 -26.83
N GLY A 88 -5.85 2.11 -28.16
CA GLY A 88 -6.10 0.98 -29.04
C GLY A 88 -7.40 0.21 -28.73
N GLY A 89 -7.27 -1.12 -28.55
CA GLY A 89 -8.38 -2.00 -28.21
C GLY A 89 -8.92 -1.77 -26.81
N LEU A 90 -8.05 -1.47 -25.85
CA LEU A 90 -8.41 -1.25 -24.45
C LEU A 90 -9.32 -0.04 -24.29
N LYS A 91 -9.15 1.00 -25.12
CA LYS A 91 -10.06 2.16 -25.16
C LYS A 91 -11.53 1.80 -25.46
N ARG A 92 -11.79 0.68 -26.15
CA ARG A 92 -13.13 0.24 -26.53
C ARG A 92 -13.81 -0.61 -25.46
N ILE A 93 -13.03 -1.43 -24.75
CA ILE A 93 -13.54 -2.32 -23.70
C ILE A 93 -13.48 -1.69 -22.30
N GLY A 94 -12.55 -0.76 -22.10
CA GLY A 94 -12.28 -0.09 -20.83
C GLY A 94 -11.39 -0.89 -19.89
N SER A 95 -10.82 -0.19 -18.92
CA SER A 95 -10.23 -0.76 -17.70
C SER A 95 -11.18 -0.48 -16.55
N THR A 96 -11.10 -1.23 -15.46
CA THR A 96 -11.93 -1.01 -14.27
C THR A 96 -11.09 -0.49 -13.11
N GLU A 97 -9.89 -1.03 -12.95
CA GLU A 97 -9.03 -0.78 -11.80
C GLU A 97 -7.63 -0.33 -12.21
N VAL A 98 -7.00 0.51 -11.39
CA VAL A 98 -5.57 0.78 -11.40
C VAL A 98 -5.07 0.85 -9.96
N PHE A 99 -3.94 0.19 -9.73
CA PHE A 99 -3.06 0.42 -8.61
C PHE A 99 -1.69 0.84 -9.17
N THR A 100 -1.09 1.88 -8.59
CA THR A 100 0.27 2.30 -8.90
C THR A 100 0.93 2.83 -7.64
N GLU A 101 2.22 2.57 -7.53
CA GLU A 101 3.10 3.13 -6.52
C GLU A 101 4.18 3.99 -7.17
N SER A 102 4.73 4.94 -6.42
CA SER A 102 5.96 5.63 -6.81
C SER A 102 7.16 4.70 -6.65
N ALA A 103 8.28 5.05 -7.28
CA ALA A 103 9.56 4.52 -6.79
C ALA A 103 9.76 4.94 -5.33
N GLU A 104 10.39 4.06 -4.54
CA GLU A 104 10.66 4.27 -3.12
C GLU A 104 12.15 4.59 -2.94
N PRO A 105 12.54 5.87 -3.00
CA PRO A 105 13.92 6.23 -2.75
C PRO A 105 14.23 6.03 -1.27
N ALA A 106 15.41 5.49 -0.98
CA ALA A 106 15.99 5.57 0.35
C ALA A 106 15.94 7.03 0.84
N LEU A 107 15.43 7.22 2.05
CA LEU A 107 15.27 8.55 2.65
C LEU A 107 16.61 9.14 3.10
N VAL A 108 17.56 8.28 3.44
CA VAL A 108 18.88 8.62 3.93
C VAL A 108 19.95 7.79 3.20
N ASP A 109 21.17 8.33 3.10
CA ASP A 109 22.27 7.64 2.40
C ASP A 109 22.81 6.44 3.18
N ASP A 110 22.76 6.51 4.51
CA ASP A 110 23.25 5.47 5.43
C ASP A 110 22.24 5.28 6.58
N PRO A 111 21.35 4.28 6.49
CA PRO A 111 20.35 4.00 7.52
C PRO A 111 20.91 3.72 8.91
N GLU A 112 22.09 3.08 9.00
CA GLU A 112 22.67 2.66 10.28
C GLU A 112 23.21 3.85 11.10
N GLU A 113 23.63 4.91 10.41
CA GLU A 113 24.20 6.13 11.01
C GLU A 113 23.18 7.28 11.12
N ALA A 114 21.98 7.12 10.54
CA ALA A 114 20.97 8.16 10.50
C ALA A 114 20.37 8.43 11.90
N THR A 115 20.29 9.71 12.26
CA THR A 115 19.58 10.13 13.46
C THR A 115 18.07 10.17 13.25
N ALA A 116 17.29 10.02 14.32
CA ALA A 116 15.83 10.15 14.26
C ALA A 116 15.40 11.52 13.67
N GLU A 117 16.12 12.59 13.99
CA GLU A 117 15.86 13.92 13.43
C GLU A 117 16.08 13.98 11.91
N GLU A 118 17.13 13.34 11.38
CA GLU A 118 17.41 13.25 9.94
C GLU A 118 16.34 12.46 9.20
N ILE A 119 15.96 11.29 9.75
CA ILE A 119 14.88 10.46 9.19
C ILE A 119 13.58 11.25 9.12
N MET A 120 13.20 11.90 10.22
CA MET A 120 11.97 12.70 10.26
C MET A 120 12.01 13.90 9.31
N GLU A 121 13.17 14.51 9.06
CA GLU A 121 13.30 15.58 8.07
C GLU A 121 13.21 15.05 6.64
N ALA A 122 13.77 13.87 6.36
CA ALA A 122 13.66 13.23 5.06
C ALA A 122 12.20 12.85 4.76
N ILE A 123 11.46 12.29 5.72
CA ILE A 123 10.02 12.02 5.62
C ILE A 123 9.27 13.31 5.27
N ARG A 124 9.46 14.39 6.06
CA ARG A 124 8.82 15.70 5.79
C ARG A 124 9.16 16.23 4.39
N THR A 125 10.41 16.07 3.96
CA THR A 125 10.87 16.51 2.63
C THR A 125 10.19 15.73 1.51
N PHE A 126 9.99 14.42 1.69
CA PHE A 126 9.26 13.59 0.74
C PHE A 126 7.77 13.98 0.71
N GLN A 127 7.13 14.03 1.88
CA GLN A 127 5.72 14.38 2.03
C GLN A 127 5.39 15.78 1.49
N ALA A 128 6.31 16.75 1.58
CA ALA A 128 6.13 18.07 1.01
C ALA A 128 5.95 18.10 -0.52
N ARG A 129 6.29 17.01 -1.23
CA ARG A 129 6.02 16.84 -2.68
C ARG A 129 4.54 16.55 -2.96
N PHE A 130 3.81 16.09 -1.95
CA PHE A 130 2.40 15.70 -1.99
C PHE A 130 1.68 16.32 -0.79
N PRO A 131 1.28 17.60 -0.87
CA PRO A 131 0.69 18.31 0.26
C PRO A 131 -0.58 17.63 0.79
N GLU A 132 -0.79 17.71 2.10
CA GLU A 132 -2.04 17.25 2.72
C GLU A 132 -3.27 17.90 2.09
N GLY A 133 -4.36 17.13 2.02
CA GLY A 133 -5.67 17.61 1.61
C GLY A 133 -6.37 16.68 0.63
N ASP A 134 -7.35 17.23 -0.08
CA ASP A 134 -8.20 16.48 -0.99
C ASP A 134 -7.50 16.24 -2.34
N TYR A 135 -7.49 14.98 -2.77
CA TYR A 135 -7.03 14.53 -4.07
C TYR A 135 -8.23 14.17 -4.94
N GLU A 136 -8.50 14.96 -5.98
CA GLU A 136 -9.62 14.77 -6.89
C GLU A 136 -9.31 13.73 -7.97
N PHE A 137 -10.15 12.70 -8.05
CA PHE A 137 -10.20 11.73 -9.13
C PHE A 137 -11.26 12.15 -10.14
N ARG A 138 -10.85 12.28 -11.40
CA ARG A 138 -11.77 12.57 -12.51
C ARG A 138 -11.52 11.65 -13.68
N GLY A 139 -12.56 10.95 -14.12
CA GLY A 139 -12.48 10.00 -15.22
C GLY A 139 -13.56 10.15 -16.28
N LYS A 140 -13.40 9.37 -17.35
CA LYS A 140 -14.40 9.21 -18.40
C LYS A 140 -14.62 7.73 -18.71
N THR A 141 -15.86 7.28 -18.64
CA THR A 141 -16.25 5.91 -18.99
C THR A 141 -16.18 5.65 -20.49
N ILE A 142 -16.27 4.39 -20.91
CA ILE A 142 -16.41 4.04 -22.34
C ILE A 142 -17.70 4.57 -22.97
N ASN A 143 -18.73 4.84 -22.15
CA ASN A 143 -20.03 5.35 -22.59
C ASN A 143 -20.16 6.87 -22.50
N GLY A 144 -19.10 7.59 -22.10
CA GLY A 144 -19.09 9.06 -22.05
C GLY A 144 -19.48 9.67 -20.71
N ASN A 145 -19.94 8.87 -19.74
CA ASN A 145 -20.20 9.30 -18.37
C ASN A 145 -18.92 9.82 -17.70
N THR A 146 -19.08 10.76 -16.78
CA THR A 146 -18.00 11.32 -15.97
C THR A 146 -17.85 10.51 -14.70
N LEU A 147 -16.63 10.12 -14.37
CA LEU A 147 -16.30 9.58 -13.06
C LEU A 147 -15.78 10.70 -12.17
N VAL A 148 -16.24 10.76 -10.92
CA VAL A 148 -15.80 11.70 -9.89
C VAL A 148 -15.54 10.95 -8.60
N GLY A 149 -14.58 11.42 -7.82
CA GLY A 149 -14.26 10.88 -6.50
C GLY A 149 -13.18 11.74 -5.85
N THR A 150 -13.04 11.61 -4.54
CA THR A 150 -12.02 12.29 -3.74
C THR A 150 -11.44 11.32 -2.74
N ALA A 151 -10.14 11.42 -2.48
CA ALA A 151 -9.45 10.80 -1.35
C ALA A 151 -8.71 11.90 -0.56
N GLU A 152 -8.60 11.74 0.76
CA GLU A 152 -7.83 12.66 1.61
C GLU A 152 -6.44 12.08 1.85
N LEU A 153 -5.38 12.82 1.55
CA LEU A 153 -4.03 12.46 1.94
C LEU A 153 -3.63 13.23 3.19
N ARG A 154 -3.10 12.51 4.18
CA ARG A 154 -2.51 13.09 5.39
C ARG A 154 -1.01 12.80 5.46
N HIS A 155 -0.27 13.58 6.24
CA HIS A 155 1.16 13.38 6.51
C HIS A 155 1.39 12.56 7.79
N SER A 156 0.30 12.07 8.40
CA SER A 156 0.33 11.17 9.55
C SER A 156 0.70 9.75 9.14
N LEU A 157 1.85 9.25 9.62
CA LEU A 157 2.25 7.85 9.45
C LEU A 157 2.04 7.09 10.77
N PRO A 158 1.54 5.83 10.72
CA PRO A 158 1.53 4.96 11.90
C PRO A 158 2.91 4.83 12.55
N VAL A 159 2.95 4.63 13.87
CA VAL A 159 4.21 4.31 14.55
C VAL A 159 4.60 2.88 14.20
N PRO A 160 5.87 2.60 13.84
CA PRO A 160 6.36 1.24 13.65
C PRO A 160 6.03 0.33 14.82
N VAL A 161 5.64 -0.92 14.53
CA VAL A 161 5.38 -1.92 15.58
C VAL A 161 6.69 -2.53 16.06
N SER A 162 6.67 -3.20 17.21
CA SER A 162 7.79 -4.06 17.64
C SER A 162 7.44 -5.52 17.39
N LEU A 163 8.28 -6.24 16.62
CA LEU A 163 8.09 -7.66 16.33
C LEU A 163 8.64 -8.56 17.46
N ASP A 164 7.96 -9.68 17.69
CA ASP A 164 8.41 -10.81 18.52
C ASP A 164 8.21 -12.10 17.72
N LEU A 165 9.33 -12.64 17.24
CA LEU A 165 9.42 -13.81 16.38
C LEU A 165 10.05 -15.03 17.08
N ASP A 166 10.35 -14.95 18.37
CA ASP A 166 11.00 -16.01 19.16
C ASP A 166 10.19 -17.34 19.16
N SER A 167 8.89 -17.25 18.89
CA SER A 167 7.95 -18.37 18.87
C SER A 167 7.45 -18.73 17.47
N PHE A 168 8.16 -18.35 16.41
CA PHE A 168 7.79 -18.70 15.02
C PHE A 168 7.43 -20.20 14.91
N PRO A 169 6.29 -20.60 14.30
CA PRO A 169 5.44 -19.87 13.34
C PRO A 169 4.45 -18.84 13.91
N LEU A 170 4.46 -18.59 15.22
CA LEU A 170 3.65 -17.55 15.82
C LEU A 170 4.36 -16.19 15.77
N VAL A 171 3.85 -15.31 14.90
CA VAL A 171 4.23 -13.91 14.78
C VAL A 171 3.44 -13.09 15.82
N ARG A 172 4.13 -12.29 16.61
CA ARG A 172 3.52 -11.30 17.51
C ARG A 172 4.06 -9.92 17.21
N TRP A 173 3.24 -8.91 17.46
CA TRP A 173 3.68 -7.52 17.39
C TRP A 173 3.08 -6.70 18.54
N THR A 174 3.77 -5.61 18.88
CA THR A 174 3.30 -4.63 19.86
C THR A 174 3.05 -3.32 19.16
N ASP A 175 1.84 -2.79 19.32
CA ASP A 175 1.51 -1.41 18.96
C ASP A 175 2.25 -0.45 19.90
N ASN A 176 3.13 0.38 19.32
CA ASN A 176 3.97 1.33 20.05
C ASN A 176 3.34 2.73 20.17
N SER A 177 2.15 2.92 19.58
CA SER A 177 1.46 4.21 19.51
C SER A 177 1.21 4.81 20.89
N GLN A 178 1.41 6.13 21.00
CA GLN A 178 1.16 6.94 22.18
C GLN A 178 -0.07 7.84 21.96
N PRO A 179 -0.67 8.40 23.03
CA PRO A 179 -1.74 9.38 22.89
C PRO A 179 -1.31 10.57 22.03
N GLY A 180 -1.95 10.74 20.87
CA GLY A 180 -1.65 11.78 19.89
C GLY A 180 -1.06 11.25 18.58
N ASP A 181 -0.61 10.01 18.56
CA ASP A 181 -0.22 9.32 17.32
C ASP A 181 -1.46 8.90 16.51
N PRO A 182 -1.29 8.62 15.20
CA PRO A 182 -2.39 8.17 14.35
C PRO A 182 -2.99 6.85 14.86
N GLU A 183 -4.32 6.74 14.85
CA GLU A 183 -5.00 5.52 15.28
C GLU A 183 -4.84 4.43 14.20
N ILE A 184 -4.23 3.31 14.58
CA ILE A 184 -4.14 2.14 13.72
C ILE A 184 -5.52 1.48 13.62
N VAL A 185 -6.00 1.27 12.39
CA VAL A 185 -7.29 0.64 12.10
C VAL A 185 -7.17 -0.82 11.68
N GLY A 186 -5.98 -1.23 11.24
CA GLY A 186 -5.70 -2.61 10.84
C GLY A 186 -4.23 -2.92 10.69
N TYR A 187 -3.97 -4.23 10.59
CA TYR A 187 -2.65 -4.79 10.32
C TYR A 187 -2.72 -5.73 9.13
N GLU A 188 -1.68 -5.74 8.31
CA GLU A 188 -1.38 -6.80 7.37
C GLU A 188 -0.11 -7.50 7.80
N VAL A 189 -0.11 -8.83 7.76
CA VAL A 189 1.07 -9.65 8.09
C VAL A 189 1.46 -10.43 6.86
N ILE A 190 2.72 -10.33 6.47
CA ILE A 190 3.31 -11.02 5.34
C ILE A 190 4.42 -11.92 5.88
N VAL A 191 4.37 -13.20 5.56
CA VAL A 191 5.49 -14.13 5.77
C VAL A 191 6.00 -14.51 4.39
N GLU A 192 7.27 -14.21 4.11
CA GLU A 192 7.90 -14.43 2.82
C GLU A 192 9.02 -15.45 2.94
N ILE A 193 9.07 -16.39 1.98
CA ILE A 193 10.16 -17.35 1.81
C ILE A 193 10.79 -17.11 0.44
N VAL A 194 12.09 -16.88 0.41
CA VAL A 194 12.92 -16.93 -0.80
C VAL A 194 13.67 -18.25 -0.82
N ALA A 195 13.60 -18.97 -1.94
CA ALA A 195 14.31 -20.23 -2.12
C ALA A 195 14.98 -20.32 -3.49
N GLU A 196 16.15 -20.95 -3.55
CA GLU A 196 16.83 -21.27 -4.80
C GLU A 196 16.42 -22.67 -5.26
N GLN A 197 15.69 -22.73 -6.38
CA GLN A 197 15.24 -23.99 -6.97
C GLN A 197 15.62 -24.02 -8.45
N ASP A 198 16.30 -25.08 -8.87
CA ASP A 198 16.77 -25.26 -10.24
C ASP A 198 17.67 -24.10 -10.75
N GLY A 199 18.34 -23.38 -9.84
CA GLY A 199 19.19 -22.22 -10.15
C GLY A 199 18.40 -20.92 -10.38
N GLU A 200 17.13 -20.87 -9.97
CA GLU A 200 16.30 -19.67 -9.98
C GLU A 200 15.75 -19.38 -8.57
N GLU A 201 15.71 -18.11 -8.19
CA GLU A 201 15.04 -17.67 -6.96
C GLU A 201 13.52 -17.73 -7.14
N LYS A 202 12.84 -18.33 -6.17
CA LYS A 202 11.39 -18.39 -6.07
C LYS A 202 10.94 -17.78 -4.75
N VAL A 203 9.89 -16.98 -4.84
CA VAL A 203 9.28 -16.30 -3.69
C VAL A 203 7.93 -16.91 -3.40
N PHE A 204 7.71 -17.28 -2.14
CA PHE A 204 6.44 -17.77 -1.62
C PHE A 204 5.97 -16.82 -0.53
N VAL A 205 4.68 -16.49 -0.54
CA VAL A 205 4.13 -15.48 0.37
C VAL A 205 2.88 -16.01 1.07
N ASN A 206 2.80 -15.82 2.38
CA ASN A 206 1.59 -15.99 3.17
C ASN A 206 1.15 -14.65 3.78
N THR A 207 0.10 -14.07 3.21
CA THR A 207 -0.45 -12.78 3.62
C THR A 207 -1.77 -12.94 4.36
N ALA A 208 -1.99 -12.15 5.42
CA ALA A 208 -3.25 -12.07 6.13
C ALA A 208 -3.53 -10.65 6.65
N ASN A 209 -4.81 -10.27 6.63
CA ASN A 209 -5.28 -8.95 7.07
C ASN A 209 -6.08 -9.08 8.38
N PHE A 210 -5.87 -8.15 9.31
CA PHE A 210 -6.42 -8.18 10.66
C PHE A 210 -6.95 -6.82 11.12
N PRO A 211 -8.00 -6.79 11.95
CA PRO A 211 -8.42 -5.57 12.62
C PRO A 211 -7.38 -5.14 13.68
N ALA A 212 -7.35 -3.85 14.03
CA ALA A 212 -6.42 -3.26 14.99
C ALA A 212 -6.35 -3.95 16.37
N ILE A 213 -7.41 -4.66 16.78
CA ILE A 213 -7.45 -5.36 18.07
C ILE A 213 -6.58 -6.63 18.10
N GLN A 214 -6.15 -7.13 16.94
CA GLN A 214 -5.38 -8.36 16.84
C GLN A 214 -3.89 -8.02 16.70
N THR A 215 -3.07 -8.65 17.54
CA THR A 215 -1.63 -8.40 17.65
C THR A 215 -0.78 -9.68 17.54
N SER A 216 -1.36 -10.71 16.94
CA SER A 216 -0.65 -11.97 16.68
C SER A 216 -1.29 -12.74 15.54
N PHE A 217 -0.45 -13.53 14.85
CA PHE A 217 -0.82 -14.39 13.73
C PHE A 217 0.04 -15.65 13.75
N THR A 218 -0.54 -16.82 13.50
CA THR A 218 0.22 -18.05 13.25
C THR A 218 0.19 -18.33 11.76
N THR A 219 1.36 -18.47 11.14
CA THR A 219 1.43 -18.82 9.71
C THR A 219 0.68 -20.11 9.42
N SER A 220 0.18 -20.27 8.20
CA SER A 220 -0.51 -21.51 7.83
C SER A 220 0.42 -22.73 7.96
N SER A 221 -0.14 -23.87 8.38
CA SER A 221 0.62 -25.12 8.52
C SER A 221 1.32 -25.51 7.22
N GLU A 222 0.64 -25.35 6.09
CA GLU A 222 1.15 -25.68 4.77
C GLU A 222 2.34 -24.81 4.39
N PHE A 223 2.34 -23.53 4.79
CA PHE A 223 3.45 -22.62 4.55
C PHE A 223 4.63 -22.91 5.48
N PHE A 224 4.37 -23.30 6.72
CA PHE A 224 5.41 -23.74 7.65
C PHE A 224 6.05 -25.07 7.21
N ASP A 225 5.24 -26.04 6.75
CA ASP A 225 5.72 -27.31 6.19
C ASP A 225 6.61 -27.07 4.95
N LEU A 226 6.26 -26.08 4.12
CA LEU A 226 7.07 -25.65 2.97
C LEU A 226 8.42 -25.08 3.42
N PHE A 227 8.43 -24.18 4.40
CA PHE A 227 9.66 -23.65 5.00
C PHE A 227 10.56 -24.79 5.52
N GLU A 228 10.02 -25.71 6.32
CA GLU A 228 10.80 -26.83 6.85
C GLU A 228 11.37 -27.70 5.73
N HIS A 229 10.59 -27.94 4.68
CA HIS A 229 11.06 -28.71 3.53
C HIS A 229 12.23 -28.02 2.81
N LEU A 230 12.07 -26.74 2.45
CA LEU A 230 13.10 -25.97 1.74
C LEU A 230 14.39 -25.84 2.56
N GLN A 231 14.26 -25.63 3.87
CA GLN A 231 15.40 -25.58 4.78
C GLN A 231 16.15 -26.93 4.83
N ASN A 232 15.42 -28.05 4.89
CA ASN A 232 16.00 -29.38 4.96
C ASN A 232 16.71 -29.80 3.65
N GLU A 233 16.22 -29.34 2.50
CA GLU A 233 16.86 -29.57 1.19
C GLU A 233 18.03 -28.60 0.93
N GLY A 234 18.22 -27.59 1.78
CA GLY A 234 19.25 -26.55 1.60
C GLY A 234 18.93 -25.57 0.47
N GLU A 235 17.65 -25.45 0.11
CA GLU A 235 17.14 -24.54 -0.92
C GLU A 235 16.67 -23.20 -0.33
N LEU A 236 16.49 -23.11 0.98
CA LEU A 236 16.08 -21.87 1.65
C LEU A 236 17.18 -20.80 1.56
N VAL A 237 16.83 -19.65 0.99
CA VAL A 237 17.69 -18.45 0.89
C VAL A 237 17.31 -17.47 1.99
N GLU A 238 16.02 -17.15 2.14
CA GLU A 238 15.54 -16.17 3.11
C GLU A 238 14.17 -16.56 3.68
N LEU A 239 13.94 -16.24 4.95
CA LEU A 239 12.61 -16.19 5.58
C LEU A 239 12.46 -14.84 6.26
N LYS A 240 11.49 -14.04 5.81
CA LYS A 240 11.21 -12.69 6.31
C LYS A 240 9.77 -12.57 6.79
N VAL A 241 9.56 -11.75 7.82
CA VAL A 241 8.22 -11.39 8.30
C VAL A 241 8.07 -9.89 8.26
N GLU A 242 6.95 -9.42 7.73
CA GLU A 242 6.56 -8.01 7.68
C GLU A 242 5.21 -7.84 8.38
N VAL A 243 5.09 -6.77 9.18
CA VAL A 243 3.83 -6.29 9.72
C VAL A 243 3.61 -4.86 9.27
N ILE A 244 2.51 -4.64 8.56
CA ILE A 244 2.12 -3.35 8.00
C ILE A 244 0.98 -2.79 8.84
N ALA A 245 1.25 -1.73 9.60
CA ALA A 245 0.23 -0.98 10.31
C ALA A 245 -0.44 0.02 9.35
N THR A 246 -1.77 0.12 9.39
CA THR A 246 -2.55 1.07 8.57
C THR A 246 -3.38 2.00 9.47
N GLU A 247 -3.36 3.30 9.22
CA GLU A 247 -4.24 4.28 9.90
C GLU A 247 -5.46 4.68 9.04
N GLU A 248 -6.36 5.50 9.59
CA GLU A 248 -7.67 5.82 8.98
C GLU A 248 -7.60 6.43 7.57
N SER A 249 -6.59 7.26 7.26
CA SER A 249 -6.40 7.80 5.90
C SER A 249 -5.72 6.85 4.93
N GLY A 250 -5.46 5.61 5.35
CA GLY A 250 -4.84 4.58 4.53
C GLY A 250 -3.32 4.63 4.53
N ASN A 251 -2.68 5.58 5.22
CA ASN A 251 -1.22 5.60 5.33
C ASN A 251 -0.74 4.36 6.10
N LYS A 252 0.42 3.87 5.66
CA LYS A 252 0.98 2.60 6.10
C LYS A 252 2.38 2.77 6.64
N THR A 253 2.74 1.92 7.60
CA THR A 253 4.11 1.75 8.05
C THR A 253 4.42 0.28 8.18
N ILE A 254 5.46 -0.15 7.46
CA ILE A 254 5.97 -1.52 7.44
C ILE A 254 7.06 -1.64 8.49
N THR A 255 7.00 -2.69 9.30
CA THR A 255 8.12 -3.17 10.10
C THR A 255 8.42 -4.59 9.69
N GLU A 256 9.66 -4.86 9.32
CA GLU A 256 10.11 -6.18 8.87
C GLU A 256 11.33 -6.69 9.64
N GLU A 257 11.43 -8.01 9.76
CA GLU A 257 12.56 -8.71 10.36
C GLU A 257 12.82 -10.04 9.63
N THR A 258 14.09 -10.29 9.32
CA THR A 258 14.56 -11.52 8.70
C THR A 258 14.84 -12.58 9.78
N ILE A 259 14.11 -13.69 9.74
CA ILE A 259 14.26 -14.82 10.66
C ILE A 259 15.44 -15.71 10.23
N PHE A 260 15.63 -15.86 8.93
CA PHE A 260 16.70 -16.65 8.35
C PHE A 260 17.19 -15.98 7.07
N GLU A 261 18.50 -15.90 6.90
CA GLU A 261 19.16 -15.53 5.66
C GLU A 261 20.37 -16.44 5.47
N GLN A 262 20.52 -16.99 4.26
CA GLN A 262 21.69 -17.79 3.92
C GLN A 262 22.90 -16.87 3.71
N GLU A 263 23.93 -17.01 4.55
CA GLU A 263 25.20 -16.31 4.33
C GLU A 263 25.89 -16.82 3.04
N GLU A 264 26.31 -15.88 2.19
CA GLU A 264 27.09 -16.15 0.96
C GLU A 264 28.53 -16.65 1.17
#